data_AF-A0A166RKQ6-F1
#
_entry.id   AF-A0A166RKQ6-F1
#
_cell.length_a   1.000
_cell.length_b   1.000
_cell.length_c   1.000
_cell.angle_alpha   90.00
_cell.angle_beta   90.00
_cell.angle_gamma   90.00
#
_symmetry.space_group_name_H-M   'P 1'
#
loop_
_entity.id
_entity.type
_entity.pdbx_description
1 polymer ?
#
loop_
_entity_poly.entity_id
_entity_poly.type
_entity_poly.pdbx_seq_one_letter_code
_entity_poly.pdbx_strand_id
1 'polypeptide(L)'
;MSALGSKLRRLEGGKVAFKCPGCNQVHHVTVDGSRGWTFNGDGDNPTFSPSVLVNGTVPISDEQHARIMAGEKITPAPLVCHSFVTDGRIQFLNDCTHALAGQNVELPDWGGKT
;
A
#
# COMPACT_ATOMS: atom_id res chain seq x y z
N MET A 1 -4.28 17.16 1.12
CA MET A 1 -3.47 16.14 1.83
C MET A 1 -2.61 16.84 2.86
N SER A 2 -2.55 16.37 4.10
CA SER A 2 -1.72 16.94 5.16
C SER A 2 -0.88 15.88 5.87
N ALA A 3 0.21 16.29 6.53
CA ALA A 3 1.06 15.38 7.29
C ALA A 3 0.34 14.80 8.52
N LEU A 4 0.66 13.54 8.83
CA LEU A 4 0.35 12.91 10.10
C LEU A 4 1.59 12.08 10.47
N GLY A 5 2.45 12.64 11.31
CA GLY A 5 3.79 12.10 11.51
C GLY A 5 4.65 12.09 10.24
N SER A 6 5.76 11.35 10.32
CA SER A 6 6.74 11.14 9.26
C SER A 6 6.27 10.15 8.19
N LYS A 7 5.48 9.14 8.57
CA LYS A 7 5.11 8.02 7.70
C LYS A 7 3.74 8.15 7.02
N LEU A 8 2.78 8.84 7.66
CA LEU A 8 1.42 8.94 7.14
C LEU A 8 1.06 10.30 6.52
N ARG A 9 0.01 10.28 5.69
CA ARG A 9 -0.71 11.47 5.21
C ARG A 9 -2.21 11.34 5.42
N ARG A 10 -2.85 12.41 5.89
CA ARG A 10 -4.31 12.52 5.92
C ARG A 10 -4.84 12.88 4.53
N LEU A 11 -5.85 12.15 4.12
CA LEU A 11 -6.63 12.40 2.91
C LEU A 11 -8.05 12.82 3.30
N GLU A 12 -8.79 13.32 2.32
CA GLU A 12 -10.22 13.61 2.50
C GLU A 12 -11.03 12.34 2.77
N GLY A 13 -12.22 12.50 3.35
CA GLY A 13 -13.12 11.37 3.63
C GLY A 13 -12.60 10.42 4.71
N GLY A 14 -11.91 10.95 5.74
CA GLY A 14 -11.52 10.16 6.91
C GLY A 14 -10.42 9.12 6.64
N LYS A 15 -9.63 9.33 5.59
CA LYS A 15 -8.62 8.37 5.13
C LYS A 15 -7.22 8.78 5.59
N VAL A 16 -6.38 7.77 5.82
CA VAL A 16 -4.93 7.95 5.98
C VAL A 16 -4.20 7.09 4.95
N ALA A 17 -3.06 7.58 4.49
CA ALA A 17 -2.25 6.94 3.47
C ALA A 17 -0.82 6.69 3.95
N PHE A 18 -0.21 5.63 3.42
CA PHE A 18 1.21 5.29 3.62
C PHE A 18 1.83 4.77 2.31
N LYS A 19 3.15 4.82 2.20
CA LYS A 19 3.90 4.21 1.09
C LYS A 19 4.19 2.74 1.39
N CYS A 20 3.75 1.85 0.53
CA CYS A 20 4.03 0.42 0.64
C CYS A 20 5.37 0.08 -0.05
N PRO A 21 6.40 -0.40 0.68
CA PRO A 21 7.68 -0.78 0.08
C PRO A 21 7.60 -2.07 -0.77
N GLY A 22 6.57 -2.89 -0.59
CA GLY A 22 6.39 -4.12 -1.38
C GLY A 22 5.86 -3.86 -2.80
N CYS A 23 4.83 -3.02 -2.91
CA CYS A 23 4.22 -2.66 -4.20
C CYS A 23 4.84 -1.42 -4.85
N ASN A 24 5.58 -0.63 -4.08
CA ASN A 24 6.01 0.72 -4.45
C ASN A 24 4.82 1.64 -4.84
N GLN A 25 3.69 1.50 -4.14
CA GLN A 25 2.46 2.27 -4.35
C GLN A 25 1.99 2.92 -3.05
N VAL A 26 1.12 3.93 -3.15
CA VAL A 26 0.46 4.55 -1.99
C VAL A 26 -0.80 3.76 -1.64
N HIS A 27 -0.84 3.22 -0.44
CA HIS A 27 -2.01 2.57 0.13
C HIS A 27 -2.79 3.56 0.99
N HIS A 28 -4.09 3.36 1.12
CA HIS A 28 -4.91 4.13 2.06
C HIS A 28 -5.96 3.28 2.76
N VAL A 29 -6.27 3.67 4.00
CA VAL A 29 -7.30 3.06 4.83
C VAL A 29 -8.26 4.14 5.33
N THR A 30 -9.54 3.82 5.37
CA THR A 30 -10.58 4.70 5.93
C THR A 30 -10.67 4.44 7.43
N VAL A 31 -10.31 5.43 8.25
CA VAL A 31 -10.14 5.31 9.71
C VAL A 31 -11.11 6.20 10.50
N ASP A 32 -12.24 6.56 9.89
CA ASP A 32 -13.31 7.35 10.50
C ASP A 32 -14.30 6.52 11.34
N GLY A 33 -14.03 5.23 11.52
CA GLY A 33 -14.90 4.29 12.24
C GLY A 33 -16.09 3.75 11.43
N SER A 34 -16.37 4.28 10.23
CA SER A 34 -17.55 3.89 9.43
C SER A 34 -17.47 2.49 8.83
N ARG A 35 -16.27 1.89 8.78
CA ARG A 35 -16.00 0.61 8.08
C ARG A 35 -15.40 -0.47 8.97
N GLY A 36 -15.55 -0.34 10.30
CA GLY A 36 -14.99 -1.29 11.26
C GLY A 36 -13.46 -1.26 11.37
N TRP A 37 -12.82 -0.25 10.78
CA TRP A 37 -11.38 -0.01 10.90
C TRP A 37 -11.06 0.75 12.18
N THR A 38 -9.99 0.36 12.85
CA THR A 38 -9.38 1.11 13.94
C THR A 38 -8.00 1.60 13.56
N PHE A 39 -7.62 2.71 14.17
CA PHE A 39 -6.33 3.35 14.02
C PHE A 39 -5.93 3.93 15.37
N ASN A 40 -4.68 3.73 15.78
CA ASN A 40 -4.15 4.25 17.05
C ASN A 40 -3.92 5.77 17.06
N GLY A 41 -4.04 6.46 15.93
CA GLY A 41 -3.84 7.90 15.83
C GLY A 41 -2.39 8.35 15.61
N ASP A 42 -1.43 7.42 15.67
CA ASP A 42 0.00 7.70 15.56
C ASP A 42 0.47 7.66 14.11
N GLY A 43 1.09 8.74 13.65
CA GLY A 43 1.62 8.87 12.29
C GLY A 43 3.06 8.39 12.11
N ASP A 44 3.78 8.17 13.21
CA ASP A 44 5.16 7.68 13.24
C ASP A 44 5.19 6.17 13.53
N ASN A 45 4.31 5.69 14.41
CA ASN A 45 4.14 4.27 14.75
C ASN A 45 2.71 3.78 14.48
N PRO A 46 2.23 3.85 13.23
CA PRO A 46 0.84 3.51 12.91
C PRO A 46 0.52 2.06 13.22
N THR A 47 -0.67 1.85 13.75
CA THR A 47 -1.30 0.54 13.88
C THR A 47 -2.70 0.61 13.34
N PHE A 48 -3.01 -0.24 12.37
CA PHE A 48 -4.34 -0.38 11.80
C PHE A 48 -4.90 -1.78 12.10
N SER A 49 -6.21 -1.87 12.28
CA SER A 49 -6.93 -3.15 12.32
C SER A 49 -8.23 -3.02 11.54
N PRO A 50 -8.62 -4.02 10.72
CA PRO A 50 -7.96 -5.32 10.47
C PRO A 50 -6.74 -5.22 9.53
N SER A 51 -6.37 -6.31 8.84
CA SER A 51 -5.32 -6.30 7.81
C SER A 51 -5.70 -5.45 6.59
N VAL A 52 -4.68 -4.89 5.94
CA VAL A 52 -4.81 -4.12 4.70
C VAL A 52 -4.66 -5.08 3.52
N LEU A 53 -5.72 -5.23 2.72
CA LEU A 53 -5.70 -5.97 1.46
C LEU A 53 -5.89 -5.02 0.28
N VAL A 54 -4.93 -5.03 -0.64
CA VAL A 54 -4.96 -4.28 -1.89
C VAL A 54 -4.86 -5.26 -3.06
N ASN A 55 -5.87 -5.19 -3.94
CA ASN A 55 -5.90 -5.92 -5.20
C ASN A 55 -5.71 -4.92 -6.35
N GLY A 56 -4.83 -5.24 -7.28
CA GLY A 56 -4.57 -4.44 -8.47
C GLY A 56 -3.91 -5.29 -9.55
N THR A 57 -3.15 -4.63 -10.42
CA THR A 57 -2.35 -5.29 -11.44
C THR A 57 -0.95 -4.71 -11.49
N VAL A 58 0.01 -5.51 -11.95
CA VAL A 58 1.35 -5.05 -12.27
C VAL A 58 1.26 -3.94 -13.32
N PRO A 59 1.97 -2.80 -13.15
CA PRO A 59 2.01 -1.75 -14.16
C PRO A 59 2.49 -2.27 -15.52
N ILE A 60 1.85 -1.80 -16.58
CA ILE A 60 2.28 -2.04 -17.96
C ILE A 60 3.65 -1.39 -18.17
N SER A 61 4.63 -2.17 -18.64
CA SER A 61 5.95 -1.64 -19.00
C SER A 61 5.89 -0.83 -20.30
N ASP A 62 6.88 0.01 -20.56
CA ASP A 62 6.97 0.78 -21.82
C ASP A 62 6.97 -0.14 -23.05
N GLU A 63 7.60 -1.31 -22.95
CA GLU A 63 7.60 -2.31 -24.02
C GLU A 63 6.21 -2.92 -24.25
N GLN A 64 5.52 -3.29 -23.16
CA GLN A 64 4.14 -3.78 -23.24
C GLN A 64 3.21 -2.68 -23.77
N HIS A 65 3.43 -1.43 -23.39
CA HIS A 65 2.70 -0.29 -23.92
C HIS A 65 2.86 -0.16 -25.43
N ALA A 66 4.09 -0.23 -25.95
CA ALA A 66 4.35 -0.17 -27.39
C ALA A 66 3.64 -1.31 -28.16
N ARG A 67 3.63 -2.53 -27.61
CA ARG A 67 2.92 -3.69 -28.17
C ARG A 67 1.40 -3.50 -28.19
N ILE A 68 0.84 -2.95 -27.11
CA ILE A 68 -0.58 -2.59 -27.03
C ILE A 68 -0.92 -1.55 -28.13
N MET A 69 -0.07 -0.53 -28.30
CA MET A 69 -0.25 0.48 -29.34
C MET A 69 -0.12 -0.09 -30.76
N ALA A 70 0.64 -1.18 -30.94
CA ALA A 70 0.71 -1.94 -32.19
C ALA A 70 -0.49 -2.90 -32.41
N GLY A 71 -1.49 -2.89 -31.53
CA GLY A 71 -2.71 -3.67 -31.64
C GLY A 71 -2.70 -5.01 -30.91
N GLU A 72 -1.65 -5.33 -30.15
CA GLU A 72 -1.61 -6.54 -29.34
C GLU A 72 -2.51 -6.42 -28.10
N LYS A 73 -3.23 -7.50 -27.77
CA LYS A 73 -4.00 -7.58 -26.53
C LYS A 73 -3.13 -8.14 -25.41
N ILE A 74 -2.75 -7.30 -24.45
CA ILE A 74 -2.01 -7.70 -23.25
C ILE A 74 -2.91 -7.52 -22.03
N THR A 75 -3.04 -8.57 -21.23
CA THR A 75 -3.71 -8.52 -19.91
C THR A 75 -2.66 -8.34 -18.82
N PRO A 76 -2.72 -7.26 -18.02
CA PRO A 76 -1.81 -7.08 -16.89
C PRO A 76 -1.88 -8.23 -15.89
N ALA A 77 -0.73 -8.65 -15.35
CA ALA A 77 -0.67 -9.67 -14.30
C ALA A 77 -1.32 -9.14 -13.01
N PRO A 78 -2.03 -9.97 -12.22
CA PRO A 78 -2.62 -9.56 -10.95
C PRO A 78 -1.54 -9.21 -9.92
N LEU A 79 -1.81 -8.17 -9.12
CA LEU A 79 -0.99 -7.75 -7.98
C LEU A 79 -1.83 -7.84 -6.71
N VAL A 80 -1.39 -8.64 -5.75
CA VAL A 80 -1.99 -8.75 -4.42
C VAL A 80 -0.98 -8.27 -3.39
N CYS A 81 -1.42 -7.38 -2.50
CA CYS A 81 -0.68 -6.97 -1.33
C CYS A 81 -1.57 -7.08 -0.11
N HIS A 82 -1.17 -7.95 0.81
CA HIS A 82 -1.92 -8.23 2.01
C HIS A 82 -0.98 -8.10 3.22
N SER A 83 -1.29 -7.17 4.12
CA SER A 83 -0.36 -6.82 5.19
C SER A 83 -1.06 -6.42 6.49
N PHE A 84 -0.38 -6.67 7.61
CA PHE A 84 -0.65 -5.97 8.86
C PHE A 84 0.31 -4.79 8.99
N VAL A 85 -0.20 -3.66 9.48
CA VAL A 85 0.63 -2.50 9.87
C VAL A 85 0.47 -2.32 11.37
N THR A 86 1.58 -2.46 12.10
CA THR A 86 1.59 -2.43 13.56
C THR A 86 2.91 -1.84 14.02
N ASP A 87 2.82 -0.89 14.96
CA ASP A 87 3.97 -0.21 15.57
C ASP A 87 4.98 0.32 14.53
N GLY A 88 4.48 0.92 13.44
CA GLY A 88 5.33 1.49 12.39
C GLY A 88 6.06 0.46 11.52
N ARG A 89 5.68 -0.81 11.59
CA ARG A 89 6.20 -1.90 10.75
C ARG A 89 5.11 -2.47 9.87
N ILE A 90 5.51 -3.06 8.74
CA ILE A 90 4.62 -3.75 7.82
C ILE A 90 4.99 -5.23 7.72
N GLN A 91 4.06 -6.09 8.14
CA GLN A 91 4.16 -7.53 7.98
C GLN A 91 3.35 -7.94 6.74
N PHE A 92 4.04 -8.36 5.68
CA PHE A 92 3.42 -8.91 4.49
C PHE A 92 3.04 -10.38 4.69
N LEU A 93 1.85 -10.75 4.23
CA LEU A 93 1.36 -12.12 4.27
C LEU A 93 1.81 -12.90 3.03
N ASN A 94 1.75 -14.24 3.12
CA ASN A 94 2.28 -15.15 2.09
C ASN A 94 1.47 -15.13 0.78
N ASP A 95 0.27 -14.56 0.78
CA ASP A 95 -0.59 -14.37 -0.39
C ASP A 95 -0.27 -13.09 -1.18
N CYS A 96 0.75 -12.33 -0.78
CA CYS A 96 1.28 -11.23 -1.59
C CYS A 96 1.95 -11.78 -2.87
N THR A 97 1.82 -11.07 -3.99
CA THR A 97 2.47 -11.44 -5.26
C THR A 97 3.74 -10.64 -5.56
N HIS A 98 4.15 -9.74 -4.67
CA HIS A 98 5.39 -8.97 -4.78
C HIS A 98 6.55 -9.61 -4.00
N ALA A 99 7.79 -9.16 -4.27
CA ALA A 99 9.01 -9.77 -3.72
C ALA A 99 9.11 -9.81 -2.19
N LEU A 100 8.43 -8.91 -1.48
CA LEU A 100 8.42 -8.86 -0.01
C LEU A 100 7.38 -9.80 0.65
N ALA A 101 6.77 -10.74 -0.09
CA ALA A 101 5.81 -11.68 0.49
C ALA A 101 6.40 -12.46 1.68
N GLY A 102 5.63 -12.57 2.76
CA GLY A 102 6.06 -13.24 4.00
C GLY A 102 7.12 -12.50 4.82
N GLN A 103 7.52 -11.28 4.42
CA GLN A 103 8.54 -10.50 5.13
C GLN A 103 7.94 -9.47 6.07
N ASN A 104 8.70 -9.08 7.08
CA ASN A 104 8.39 -7.96 7.97
C ASN A 104 9.48 -6.89 7.83
N VAL A 105 9.08 -5.67 7.49
CA VAL A 105 9.99 -4.55 7.24
C VAL A 105 9.51 -3.28 7.92
N GLU A 106 10.40 -2.33 8.10
CA GLU A 106 10.04 -0.99 8.59
C GLU A 106 9.12 -0.28 7.59
N LEU A 107 8.09 0.41 8.10
CA LEU A 107 7.30 1.29 7.25
C LEU A 107 8.17 2.51 6.90
N PRO A 108 8.41 2.80 5.62
CA PRO A 108 9.26 3.92 5.24
C PRO A 108 8.59 5.25 5.57
N ASP A 109 9.41 6.27 5.80
CA ASP A 109 8.93 7.64 5.89
C ASP A 109 8.30 8.05 4.55
N TRP A 110 7.32 8.95 4.59
CA TRP A 110 6.62 9.38 3.38
C TRP A 110 7.56 9.97 2.31
N GLY A 111 8.65 10.60 2.72
CA GLY A 111 9.69 11.14 1.84
C GLY A 111 10.88 10.19 1.61
N GLY A 112 10.93 9.06 2.30
CA GLY A 112 12.02 8.09 2.19
C GLY A 112 12.08 7.45 0.80
N LYS A 113 13.29 7.05 0.40
CA LYS A 113 13.48 6.20 -0.78
C LYS A 113 13.00 4.79 -0.42
N THR A 114 12.15 4.22 -1.27
CA THR A 114 11.69 2.83 -1.23
C THR A 114 12.69 1.93 -1.94
#